data_AF-A0A4Y9ZUH4-F1
#
_entry.id   AF-A0A4Y9ZUH4-F1
#
_cell.length_a   1.000
_cell.length_b   1.000
_cell.length_c   1.000
_cell.angle_alpha   90.00
_cell.angle_beta   90.00
_cell.angle_gamma   90.00
#
_symmetry.space_group_name_H-M   'P 1'
#
loop_
_entity.id
_entity.type
_entity.pdbx_description
1 polymer ?
#
loop_
_entity_poly.entity_id
_entity_poly.type
_entity_poly.pdbx_seq_one_letter_code
_entity_poly.pdbx_strand_id
1 'polypeptide(L)'
;MPASIISAPVNQEGYIFLDVHGQLRVLHWRNSGRMSSPTDDVRQLLRHGVPFTWHVPIPSAPSRDVPSALAPPPPPTNWHNVGTSIETAHEQALIALFLQPGAHWFLAMGRLAWRLALQYGPPTLVAEALQGPSHYVRVLRRGDLMGTPEPVSGDRLYPGEEDLLIGRIPDGPSIWLPLSVFSSSSTWNGEWLPQNEAWFQCRHGMFSTPNMRTYTAAAWGRELRDQAGSRNRRTCTGIGSSEHGQTLLLQNVEALSFAIIRMSGPPPVQPPPTSTDTQDQPGS
;
A
#
# COMPACT_ATOMS: atom_id res chain seq x y z
N MET A 1 9.64 -15.30 -26.57
CA MET A 1 10.80 -14.39 -26.70
C MET A 1 10.61 -13.24 -25.74
N PRO A 2 11.45 -13.03 -24.72
CA PRO A 2 11.29 -11.90 -23.81
C PRO A 2 11.77 -10.63 -24.51
N ALA A 3 10.88 -9.64 -24.63
CA ALA A 3 11.25 -8.32 -25.11
C ALA A 3 12.22 -7.69 -24.10
N SER A 4 13.41 -7.32 -24.56
CA SER A 4 14.35 -6.50 -23.81
C SER A 4 13.70 -5.14 -23.54
N ILE A 5 13.19 -4.97 -22.32
CA ILE A 5 12.68 -3.68 -21.83
C ILE A 5 13.88 -2.75 -21.73
N ILE A 6 13.97 -1.82 -22.68
CA ILE A 6 14.93 -0.72 -22.67
C ILE A 6 14.70 0.07 -21.38
N SER A 7 15.57 -0.12 -20.39
CA SER A 7 15.54 0.63 -19.12
C SER A 7 15.98 2.06 -19.41
N ALA A 8 15.02 2.96 -19.60
CA ALA A 8 15.27 4.37 -19.39
C ALA A 8 15.75 4.57 -17.94
N PRO A 9 16.71 5.48 -17.67
CA PRO A 9 17.11 5.78 -16.29
C PRO A 9 15.91 6.32 -15.54
N VAL A 10 15.34 5.50 -14.66
CA VAL A 10 14.26 5.89 -13.78
C VAL A 10 14.87 6.84 -12.76
N ASN A 11 14.60 8.13 -12.89
CA ASN A 11 14.96 9.11 -11.88
C ASN A 11 14.00 8.92 -10.68
N GLN A 12 14.29 7.91 -9.85
CA GLN A 12 13.50 7.54 -8.67
C GLN A 12 13.81 8.55 -7.55
N GLU A 13 13.23 9.73 -7.62
CA GLU A 13 13.30 10.73 -6.55
C GLU A 13 12.21 10.46 -5.49
N GLY A 14 12.53 10.80 -4.24
CA GLY A 14 11.59 10.74 -3.13
C GLY A 14 11.93 9.75 -2.03
N TYR A 15 10.91 9.46 -1.23
CA TYR A 15 11.00 8.75 0.04
C TYR A 15 9.94 7.63 0.07
N ILE A 16 10.38 6.42 0.41
CA ILE A 16 9.50 5.30 0.75
C ILE A 16 9.32 5.28 2.26
N PHE A 17 8.06 5.33 2.70
CA PHE A 17 7.72 5.16 4.10
C PHE A 17 7.16 3.76 4.32
N LEU A 18 7.64 3.13 5.38
CA LEU A 18 7.28 1.77 5.74
C LEU A 18 6.56 1.72 7.08
N ASP A 19 5.52 0.90 7.15
CA ASP A 19 4.94 0.52 8.43
C ASP A 19 5.93 -0.37 9.22
N VAL A 20 5.59 -0.67 10.47
CA VAL A 20 6.41 -1.49 11.37
C VAL A 20 6.79 -2.83 10.74
N HIS A 21 5.86 -3.46 10.01
CA HIS A 21 6.12 -4.74 9.37
C HIS A 21 7.06 -4.58 8.18
N GLY A 22 6.86 -3.56 7.35
CA GLY A 22 7.77 -3.24 6.24
C GLY A 22 9.20 -2.99 6.70
N GLN A 23 9.39 -2.25 7.80
CA GLN A 23 10.71 -1.97 8.38
C GLN A 23 11.44 -3.27 8.78
N LEU A 24 10.75 -4.17 9.50
CA LEU A 24 11.31 -5.45 9.91
C LEU A 24 11.65 -6.35 8.71
N ARG A 25 10.83 -6.33 7.65
CA ARG A 25 11.08 -7.10 6.43
C ARG A 25 12.30 -6.61 5.68
N VAL A 26 12.43 -5.30 5.49
CA VAL A 26 13.60 -4.72 4.82
C VAL A 26 14.88 -5.00 5.62
N LEU A 27 14.86 -4.85 6.94
CA LEU A 27 15.99 -5.23 7.79
C LEU A 27 16.38 -6.71 7.58
N HIS A 28 15.40 -7.61 7.66
CA HIS A 28 15.63 -9.06 7.47
C HIS A 28 16.24 -9.37 6.09
N TRP A 29 15.72 -8.77 5.03
CA TRP A 29 16.21 -9.00 3.69
C TRP A 29 17.62 -8.43 3.45
N ARG A 30 17.93 -7.25 4.01
CA ARG A 30 19.28 -6.68 3.96
C ARG A 30 20.29 -7.52 4.74
N ASN A 31 19.93 -7.98 5.94
CA ASN A 31 20.79 -8.86 6.74
C ASN A 31 21.04 -10.23 6.11
N SER A 32 20.13 -10.69 5.25
CA SER A 32 20.33 -11.92 4.47
C SER A 32 21.11 -11.71 3.15
N GLY A 33 21.60 -10.49 2.89
CA GLY A 33 22.34 -10.15 1.67
C GLY A 33 21.51 -10.18 0.40
N ARG A 34 20.17 -10.18 0.50
CA ARG A 34 19.26 -10.26 -0.65
C ARG A 34 19.06 -8.92 -1.36
N MET A 35 19.49 -7.82 -0.74
CA MET A 35 19.21 -6.46 -1.19
C MET A 35 20.42 -5.57 -1.02
N SER A 36 20.77 -4.85 -2.09
CA SER A 36 21.94 -3.97 -2.15
C SER A 36 21.60 -2.51 -2.47
N SER A 37 20.37 -2.23 -2.90
CA SER A 37 19.97 -0.89 -3.33
C SER A 37 18.52 -0.56 -2.95
N PRO A 38 18.15 0.73 -2.82
CA PRO A 38 16.76 1.15 -2.62
C PRO A 38 15.79 0.63 -3.69
N THR A 39 16.23 0.54 -4.95
CA THR A 39 15.42 -0.03 -6.02
C THR A 39 15.16 -1.52 -5.80
N ASP A 40 16.12 -2.27 -5.25
CA ASP A 40 15.90 -3.67 -4.86
C ASP A 40 14.91 -3.76 -3.70
N ASP A 41 14.95 -2.81 -2.75
CA ASP A 41 13.95 -2.71 -1.68
C ASP A 41 12.54 -2.59 -2.27
N VAL A 42 12.29 -1.64 -3.18
CA VAL A 42 10.98 -1.46 -3.83
C VAL A 42 10.55 -2.72 -4.59
N ARG A 43 11.46 -3.36 -5.33
CA ARG A 43 11.15 -4.61 -6.04
C ARG A 43 10.72 -5.71 -5.09
N GLN A 44 11.37 -5.85 -3.95
CA GLN A 44 11.02 -6.86 -2.95
C GLN A 44 9.69 -6.53 -2.25
N LEU A 45 9.47 -5.27 -1.89
CA LEU A 45 8.20 -4.82 -1.32
C LEU A 45 7.03 -5.14 -2.28
N LEU A 46 7.16 -4.78 -3.56
CA LEU A 46 6.18 -5.09 -4.59
C LEU A 46 6.07 -6.59 -4.86
N ARG A 47 7.15 -7.36 -4.82
CA ARG A 47 7.10 -8.82 -5.03
C ARG A 47 6.33 -9.53 -3.91
N HIS A 48 6.47 -9.04 -2.69
CA HIS A 48 5.91 -9.65 -1.49
C HIS A 48 4.61 -8.98 -1.02
N GLY A 49 4.05 -8.04 -1.80
CA GLY A 49 2.83 -7.31 -1.45
C GLY A 49 2.93 -6.58 -0.11
N VAL A 50 4.13 -6.13 0.28
CA VAL A 50 4.37 -5.40 1.53
C VAL A 50 3.92 -3.95 1.33
N PRO A 51 3.06 -3.42 2.22
CA PRO A 51 2.56 -2.06 2.13
C PRO A 51 3.69 -1.04 2.30
N PHE A 52 3.71 -0.03 1.43
CA PHE A 52 4.56 1.14 1.56
C PHE A 52 3.88 2.35 0.92
N THR A 53 4.34 3.53 1.28
CA THR A 53 3.87 4.77 0.64
C THR A 53 5.04 5.52 0.06
N TRP A 54 4.95 5.91 -1.21
CA TRP A 54 5.99 6.67 -1.89
C TRP A 54 5.59 8.13 -1.95
N HIS A 55 6.42 8.99 -1.38
CA HIS A 55 6.22 10.43 -1.42
C HIS A 55 7.37 11.15 -2.10
N VAL A 56 7.07 12.33 -2.65
CA VAL A 56 8.06 13.25 -3.23
C VAL A 56 8.05 14.57 -2.47
N PRO A 57 9.21 15.24 -2.35
CA PRO A 57 9.28 16.62 -1.89
C PRO A 57 8.34 17.54 -2.65
N ILE A 58 7.67 18.41 -1.91
CA ILE A 58 6.91 19.53 -2.46
C ILE A 58 7.84 20.75 -2.43
N PRO A 59 8.23 21.30 -3.60
CA PRO A 59 9.02 22.52 -3.63
C PRO A 59 8.25 23.65 -2.92
N SER A 60 8.95 24.54 -2.21
CA SER A 60 8.36 25.67 -1.46
C SER A 60 7.59 26.69 -2.32
N ALA A 61 7.50 26.49 -3.64
CA ALA A 61 6.79 27.36 -4.57
C ALA A 61 5.26 27.15 -4.46
N PRO A 62 4.46 28.20 -4.71
CA PRO A 62 3.00 28.09 -4.63
C PRO A 62 2.50 27.04 -5.63
N SER A 63 1.65 26.13 -5.14
CA SER A 63 0.98 25.13 -5.96
C SER A 63 0.23 25.84 -7.09
N ARG A 64 0.62 25.62 -8.35
CA ARG A 64 -0.19 26.07 -9.48
C ARG A 64 -1.54 25.36 -9.38
N ASP A 65 -2.62 26.13 -9.45
CA ASP A 65 -3.97 25.57 -9.55
C ASP A 65 -4.04 24.67 -10.79
N VAL A 66 -4.04 23.36 -10.56
CA VAL A 66 -4.16 22.37 -11.62
C VAL A 66 -5.63 22.35 -12.06
N PRO A 67 -5.92 22.51 -13.38
CA PRO A 67 -7.27 22.45 -13.89
C PRO A 67 -8.00 21.18 -13.44
N SER A 68 -9.25 21.31 -12.99
CA SER A 68 -10.10 20.17 -12.58
C SER A 68 -10.25 19.10 -13.67
N ALA A 69 -10.12 19.48 -14.95
CA ALA A 69 -10.15 18.58 -16.09
C ALA A 69 -9.04 17.52 -16.12
N LEU A 70 -7.96 17.73 -15.35
CA LEU A 70 -6.88 16.75 -15.23
C LEU A 70 -7.13 15.72 -14.12
N ALA A 71 -8.11 15.92 -13.23
CA ALA A 71 -8.40 14.95 -12.18
C ALA A 71 -8.88 13.62 -12.78
N PRO A 72 -8.46 12.46 -12.24
CA PRO A 72 -9.02 11.20 -12.67
C PRO A 72 -10.52 11.17 -12.39
N PRO A 73 -11.32 10.53 -13.27
CA PRO A 73 -12.75 10.44 -13.07
C PRO A 73 -13.05 9.63 -11.80
N PRO A 74 -14.05 10.03 -10.99
CA PRO A 74 -14.42 9.27 -9.81
C PRO A 74 -14.86 7.86 -10.19
N PRO A 75 -14.64 6.87 -9.32
CA PRO A 75 -15.09 5.51 -9.56
C PRO A 75 -16.63 5.47 -9.71
N PRO A 76 -17.17 4.59 -10.57
CA PRO A 76 -18.62 4.44 -10.71
C PRO A 76 -19.25 3.94 -9.40
N THR A 77 -20.19 4.70 -8.84
CA THR A 77 -20.87 4.35 -7.58
C THR A 77 -21.94 3.27 -7.74
N ASN A 78 -22.42 3.07 -8.97
CA ASN A 78 -23.49 2.14 -9.33
C ASN A 78 -22.99 0.96 -10.18
N TRP A 79 -21.71 0.58 -10.01
CA TRP A 79 -21.07 -0.52 -10.75
C TRP A 79 -21.81 -1.86 -10.63
N HIS A 80 -22.69 -2.05 -9.65
CA HIS A 80 -23.47 -3.27 -9.44
C HIS A 80 -24.79 -3.32 -10.24
N ASN A 81 -25.20 -2.22 -10.91
CA ASN A 81 -26.50 -2.11 -11.59
C ASN A 81 -26.44 -2.36 -13.12
N VAL A 82 -25.48 -3.15 -13.60
CA VAL A 82 -25.14 -3.22 -15.05
C VAL A 82 -25.90 -4.32 -15.81
N GLY A 83 -26.93 -4.93 -15.20
CA GLY A 83 -27.73 -6.00 -15.84
C GLY A 83 -26.98 -7.33 -16.04
N THR A 84 -25.75 -7.44 -15.52
CA THR A 84 -24.94 -8.66 -15.46
C THR A 84 -24.93 -9.21 -14.02
N SER A 85 -24.28 -10.37 -13.82
CA SER A 85 -24.04 -10.84 -12.46
C SER A 85 -23.12 -9.88 -11.70
N ILE A 86 -23.26 -9.82 -10.38
CA ILE A 86 -22.51 -8.90 -9.52
C ILE A 86 -21.00 -9.12 -9.66
N GLU A 87 -20.57 -10.37 -9.86
CA GLU A 87 -19.17 -10.76 -10.06
C GLU A 87 -18.60 -10.16 -11.34
N THR A 88 -19.27 -10.39 -12.47
CA THR A 88 -18.85 -9.87 -13.77
C THR A 88 -18.84 -8.34 -13.77
N ALA A 89 -19.84 -7.73 -13.14
CA ALA A 89 -19.90 -6.27 -13.00
C ALA A 89 -18.73 -5.74 -12.14
N HIS A 90 -18.38 -6.44 -11.06
CA HIS A 90 -17.25 -6.09 -10.20
C HIS A 90 -15.90 -6.25 -10.91
N GLU A 91 -15.70 -7.35 -11.63
CA GLU A 91 -14.49 -7.60 -12.40
C GLU A 91 -14.26 -6.51 -13.46
N GLN A 92 -15.31 -6.15 -14.21
CA GLN A 92 -15.25 -5.06 -15.18
C GLN A 92 -14.91 -3.72 -14.52
N ALA A 93 -15.49 -3.44 -13.35
CA ALA A 93 -15.17 -2.26 -12.56
C ALA A 93 -13.72 -2.24 -12.07
N LEU A 94 -13.17 -3.37 -11.63
CA LEU A 94 -11.76 -3.49 -11.22
C LEU A 94 -10.81 -3.27 -12.40
N ILE A 95 -11.10 -3.88 -13.56
CA ILE A 95 -10.31 -3.66 -14.78
C ILE A 95 -10.32 -2.18 -15.15
N ALA A 96 -11.50 -1.53 -15.14
CA ALA A 96 -11.61 -0.11 -15.43
C ALA A 96 -10.83 0.75 -14.42
N LEU A 97 -10.88 0.40 -13.12
CA LEU A 97 -10.11 1.07 -12.07
C LEU A 97 -8.60 0.93 -12.31
N PHE A 98 -8.12 -0.28 -12.62
CA PHE A 98 -6.68 -0.53 -12.81
C PHE A 98 -6.11 -0.04 -14.15
N LEU A 99 -6.96 0.36 -15.09
CA LEU A 99 -6.57 1.07 -16.31
C LEU A 99 -6.42 2.59 -16.10
N GLN A 100 -6.84 3.12 -14.95
CA GLN A 100 -6.72 4.56 -14.69
C GLN A 100 -5.26 4.96 -14.46
N PRO A 101 -4.85 6.16 -14.90
CA PRO A 101 -3.50 6.65 -14.62
C PRO A 101 -3.24 6.72 -13.11
N GLY A 102 -2.12 6.15 -12.68
CA GLY A 102 -1.75 6.10 -11.27
C GLY A 102 -2.17 4.81 -10.55
N ALA A 103 -3.01 3.95 -11.14
CA ALA A 103 -3.50 2.73 -10.48
C ALA A 103 -2.39 1.79 -9.97
N HIS A 104 -1.15 1.96 -10.42
CA HIS A 104 0.00 1.24 -9.87
C HIS A 104 0.20 1.46 -8.37
N TRP A 105 -0.34 2.55 -7.80
CA TRP A 105 -0.28 2.80 -6.35
C TRP A 105 -1.06 1.75 -5.53
N PHE A 106 -2.06 1.06 -6.11
CA PHE A 106 -2.73 -0.08 -5.47
C PHE A 106 -1.77 -1.25 -5.19
N LEU A 107 -0.67 -1.37 -5.96
CA LEU A 107 0.39 -2.33 -5.66
C LEU A 107 1.19 -1.91 -4.41
N ALA A 108 1.43 -0.61 -4.24
CA ALA A 108 2.13 -0.07 -3.07
C ALA A 108 1.31 -0.18 -1.78
N MET A 109 -0.03 -0.16 -1.86
CA MET A 109 -0.90 -0.48 -0.71
C MET A 109 -0.62 -1.86 -0.11
N GLY A 110 -0.02 -2.78 -0.87
CA GLY A 110 0.23 -4.15 -0.45
C GLY A 110 -1.06 -4.93 -0.20
N ARG A 111 -0.93 -6.03 0.56
CA ARG A 111 -2.07 -6.77 1.11
C ARG A 111 -3.05 -7.23 0.01
N LEU A 112 -4.35 -7.22 0.29
CA LEU A 112 -5.39 -7.60 -0.65
C LEU A 112 -5.46 -6.67 -1.88
N ALA A 113 -5.24 -5.36 -1.70
CA ALA A 113 -5.23 -4.41 -2.80
C ALA A 113 -4.18 -4.76 -3.86
N TRP A 114 -2.96 -5.08 -3.40
CA TRP A 114 -1.88 -5.56 -4.26
C TRP A 114 -2.26 -6.82 -5.03
N ARG A 115 -2.89 -7.80 -4.36
CA ARG A 115 -3.26 -9.05 -5.03
C ARG A 115 -4.34 -8.86 -6.07
N LEU A 116 -5.32 -7.99 -5.78
CA LEU A 116 -6.38 -7.61 -6.74
C LEU A 116 -5.78 -6.87 -7.94
N ALA A 117 -4.85 -5.94 -7.71
CA ALA A 117 -4.14 -5.24 -8.77
C ALA A 117 -3.33 -6.20 -9.67
N LEU A 118 -2.69 -7.22 -9.10
CA LEU A 118 -2.03 -8.27 -9.89
C LEU A 118 -3.00 -9.19 -10.65
N GLN A 119 -4.21 -9.41 -10.13
CA GLN A 119 -5.20 -10.28 -10.75
C GLN A 119 -5.88 -9.62 -11.96
N TYR A 120 -6.28 -8.36 -11.79
CA TYR A 120 -7.19 -7.67 -12.71
C TYR A 120 -6.54 -6.47 -13.40
N GLY A 121 -5.34 -6.06 -12.98
CA GLY A 121 -4.61 -4.96 -13.58
C GLY A 121 -3.86 -5.35 -14.85
N PRO A 122 -3.47 -4.36 -15.68
CA PRO A 122 -2.70 -4.62 -16.88
C PRO A 122 -1.29 -5.16 -16.54
N PRO A 123 -0.65 -5.94 -17.43
CA PRO A 123 0.71 -6.45 -17.20
C PRO A 123 1.77 -5.34 -17.00
N THR A 124 1.50 -4.12 -17.46
CA THR A 124 2.39 -2.96 -17.30
C THR A 124 2.37 -2.36 -15.90
N LEU A 125 1.36 -2.67 -15.08
CA LEU A 125 1.11 -2.02 -13.80
C LEU A 125 2.30 -2.15 -12.82
N VAL A 126 2.96 -3.31 -12.81
CA VAL A 126 4.17 -3.54 -11.98
C VAL A 126 5.35 -2.71 -12.49
N ALA A 127 5.53 -2.61 -13.80
CA ALA A 127 6.60 -1.80 -14.38
C ALA A 127 6.36 -0.31 -14.09
N GLU A 128 5.11 0.15 -14.12
CA GLU A 128 4.71 1.50 -13.73
C GLU A 128 4.96 1.77 -12.24
N ALA A 129 4.63 0.83 -11.35
CA ALA A 129 4.93 0.94 -9.91
C ALA A 129 6.43 1.10 -9.62
N LEU A 130 7.28 0.40 -10.38
CA LEU A 130 8.73 0.53 -10.28
C LEU A 130 9.25 1.89 -10.78
N GLN A 131 8.48 2.63 -11.58
CA GLN A 131 8.88 3.96 -12.05
C GLN A 131 8.70 5.05 -10.98
N GLY A 132 8.00 4.75 -9.88
CA GLY A 132 7.79 5.68 -8.78
C GLY A 132 6.36 6.16 -8.64
N PRO A 133 6.16 7.30 -7.95
CA PRO A 133 4.85 7.89 -7.75
C PRO A 133 4.21 8.29 -9.07
N SER A 134 2.89 8.39 -9.06
CA SER A 134 2.17 8.76 -10.26
C SER A 134 2.53 10.16 -10.78
N HIS A 135 2.20 10.39 -12.05
CA HIS A 135 2.29 11.73 -12.65
C HIS A 135 1.46 12.77 -11.88
N TYR A 136 0.36 12.36 -11.23
CA TYR A 136 -0.45 13.25 -10.38
C TYR A 136 0.35 13.80 -9.21
N VAL A 137 1.12 12.95 -8.55
CA VAL A 137 1.96 13.34 -7.42
C VAL A 137 3.19 14.09 -7.90
N ARG A 138 3.87 13.59 -8.94
CA ARG A 138 5.14 14.15 -9.41
C ARG A 138 5.00 15.51 -10.10
N VAL A 139 3.99 15.66 -10.95
CA VAL A 139 3.83 16.83 -11.81
C VAL A 139 2.71 17.73 -11.32
N LEU A 140 1.56 17.14 -10.97
CA LEU A 140 0.37 17.90 -10.56
C LEU A 140 0.35 18.21 -9.06
N ARG A 141 1.26 17.63 -8.27
CA ARG A 141 1.39 17.83 -6.82
C ARG A 141 0.07 17.57 -6.07
N ARG A 142 -0.74 16.64 -6.58
CA ARG A 142 -1.99 16.19 -5.95
C ARG A 142 -1.76 14.85 -5.27
N GLY A 143 -2.12 14.78 -4.01
CA GLY A 143 -1.89 13.62 -3.18
C GLY A 143 -2.18 13.92 -1.71
N ASP A 144 -1.93 12.95 -0.84
CA ASP A 144 -1.97 13.19 0.59
C ASP A 144 -0.71 13.92 1.04
N LEU A 145 -0.90 14.96 1.84
CA LEU A 145 0.18 15.69 2.49
C LEU A 145 0.55 15.00 3.80
N MET A 146 1.84 14.76 4.01
CA MET A 146 2.35 14.25 5.28
C MET A 146 3.05 15.36 6.06
N GLY A 147 2.80 15.40 7.36
CA GLY A 147 3.43 16.32 8.31
C GLY A 147 4.87 15.91 8.63
N THR A 148 5.75 15.89 7.63
CA THR A 148 7.20 15.71 7.81
C THR A 148 7.91 17.07 7.82
N PRO A 149 9.15 17.16 8.37
CA PRO A 149 9.89 18.42 8.42
C PRO A 149 10.07 19.09 7.04
N GLU A 150 10.22 18.27 6.00
CA GLU A 150 10.08 18.68 4.61
C GLU A 150 8.67 18.27 4.14
N PRO A 151 7.85 19.18 3.56
CA PRO A 151 6.53 18.81 3.10
C PRO A 151 6.63 17.84 1.92
N VAL A 152 5.97 16.68 2.03
CA VAL A 152 5.96 15.65 0.99
C VAL A 152 4.53 15.31 0.57
N SER A 153 4.37 14.86 -0.68
CA SER A 153 3.09 14.40 -1.25
C SER A 153 3.21 12.99 -1.80
N GLY A 154 2.21 12.16 -1.56
CA GLY A 154 2.12 10.77 -2.04
C GLY A 154 0.78 10.46 -2.70
N ASP A 155 0.71 9.33 -3.41
CA ASP A 155 -0.53 8.89 -4.05
C ASP A 155 -1.61 8.61 -2.99
N ARG A 156 -2.87 8.91 -3.32
CA ARG A 156 -4.02 8.84 -2.40
C ARG A 156 -5.20 8.11 -3.06
N LEU A 157 -5.93 7.35 -2.25
CA LEU A 157 -7.28 6.85 -2.55
C LEU A 157 -8.30 7.98 -2.78
N TYR A 158 -8.93 7.99 -3.94
CA TYR A 158 -10.14 8.78 -4.16
C TYR A 158 -11.32 8.19 -3.37
N PRO A 159 -12.26 9.04 -2.91
CA PRO A 159 -13.47 8.56 -2.26
C PRO A 159 -14.20 7.52 -3.11
N GLY A 160 -14.53 6.37 -2.52
CA GLY A 160 -15.23 5.27 -3.18
C GLY A 160 -14.33 4.26 -3.90
N GLU A 161 -13.03 4.52 -4.09
CA GLU A 161 -12.13 3.56 -4.73
C GLU A 161 -11.93 2.30 -3.87
N GLU A 162 -11.83 2.44 -2.55
CA GLU A 162 -11.75 1.25 -1.66
C GLU A 162 -13.04 0.42 -1.74
N ASP A 163 -14.20 1.09 -1.77
CA ASP A 163 -15.50 0.41 -1.86
C ASP A 163 -15.65 -0.31 -3.21
N LEU A 164 -15.22 0.32 -4.30
CA LEU A 164 -15.13 -0.33 -5.62
C LEU A 164 -14.16 -1.50 -5.58
N LEU A 165 -12.96 -1.32 -5.02
CA LEU A 165 -11.91 -2.33 -4.95
C LEU A 165 -12.40 -3.61 -4.24
N ILE A 166 -13.11 -3.45 -3.11
CA ILE A 166 -13.61 -4.59 -2.35
C ILE A 166 -14.98 -5.10 -2.84
N GLY A 167 -15.57 -4.45 -3.84
CA GLY A 167 -16.89 -4.79 -4.34
C GLY A 167 -17.97 -4.61 -3.28
N ARG A 168 -17.95 -3.47 -2.58
CA ARG A 168 -18.97 -3.10 -1.61
C ARG A 168 -20.27 -2.75 -2.33
N ILE A 169 -21.34 -3.46 -1.98
CA ILE A 169 -22.70 -3.19 -2.46
C ILE A 169 -23.43 -2.27 -1.47
N PRO A 170 -24.57 -1.67 -1.87
CA PRO A 170 -25.45 -0.97 -0.93
C PRO A 170 -25.75 -1.83 0.29
N ASP A 171 -26.02 -1.19 1.43
CA ASP A 171 -26.24 -1.81 2.75
C ASP A 171 -24.99 -2.38 3.44
N GLY A 172 -23.82 -2.33 2.78
CA GLY A 172 -22.52 -2.57 3.41
C GLY A 172 -21.87 -3.96 3.26
N PRO A 173 -22.50 -5.03 2.73
CA PRO A 173 -21.77 -6.23 2.35
C PRO A 173 -20.74 -5.96 1.24
N SER A 174 -19.72 -6.81 1.18
CA SER A 174 -18.68 -6.72 0.15
C SER A 174 -18.31 -8.10 -0.40
N ILE A 175 -17.91 -8.13 -1.67
CA ILE A 175 -17.42 -9.32 -2.37
C ILE A 175 -16.06 -9.76 -1.82
N TRP A 176 -15.19 -8.80 -1.56
CA TRP A 176 -13.89 -9.00 -0.94
C TRP A 176 -13.90 -8.48 0.48
N LEU A 177 -12.95 -8.99 1.25
CA LEU A 177 -12.70 -8.55 2.61
C LEU A 177 -12.28 -7.08 2.65
N PRO A 178 -12.88 -6.22 3.50
CA PRO A 178 -12.41 -4.85 3.67
C PRO A 178 -10.92 -4.81 4.02
N LEU A 179 -10.17 -3.86 3.43
CA LEU A 179 -8.72 -3.81 3.58
C LEU A 179 -8.29 -3.65 5.04
N SER A 180 -9.03 -2.85 5.81
CA SER A 180 -8.84 -2.68 7.25
C SER A 180 -8.99 -3.98 8.03
N VAL A 181 -10.02 -4.79 7.71
CA VAL A 181 -10.26 -6.08 8.36
C VAL A 181 -9.13 -7.05 8.03
N PHE A 182 -8.71 -7.16 6.77
CA PHE A 182 -7.57 -8.00 6.39
C PHE A 182 -6.28 -7.58 7.10
N SER A 183 -5.99 -6.28 7.14
CA SER A 183 -4.80 -5.73 7.78
C SER A 183 -4.72 -6.04 9.28
N SER A 184 -5.88 -6.07 9.94
CA SER A 184 -6.00 -6.40 11.37
C SER A 184 -6.08 -7.90 11.69
N SER A 185 -6.17 -8.73 10.66
CA SER A 185 -6.42 -10.16 10.83
C SER A 185 -5.12 -10.93 11.10
N SER A 186 -5.24 -12.05 11.81
CA SER A 186 -4.16 -12.99 12.08
C SER A 186 -3.51 -13.58 10.83
N THR A 187 -4.17 -13.49 9.67
CA THR A 187 -3.66 -14.02 8.41
C THR A 187 -2.67 -13.06 7.73
N TRP A 188 -2.64 -11.78 8.13
CA TRP A 188 -1.68 -10.82 7.63
C TRP A 188 -0.54 -10.63 8.64
N ASN A 189 0.69 -10.98 8.25
CA ASN A 189 1.91 -10.85 9.09
C ASN A 189 2.99 -9.99 8.42
N GLY A 190 2.54 -8.99 7.67
CA GLY A 190 3.43 -8.01 7.03
C GLY A 190 3.85 -8.32 5.60
N GLU A 191 3.58 -9.53 5.08
CA GLU A 191 3.84 -9.88 3.68
C GLU A 191 2.78 -10.83 3.14
N TRP A 192 2.64 -10.88 1.82
CA TRP A 192 1.76 -11.83 1.14
C TRP A 192 2.42 -13.21 1.07
N LEU A 193 1.92 -14.15 1.88
CA LEU A 193 2.44 -15.51 1.99
C LEU A 193 1.61 -16.52 1.19
N PRO A 194 2.11 -17.75 0.98
CA PRO A 194 1.35 -18.83 0.31
C PRO A 194 -0.03 -19.11 0.93
N GLN A 195 -0.19 -18.84 2.22
CA GLN A 195 -1.46 -18.99 2.94
C GLN A 195 -2.48 -17.92 2.51
N ASN A 196 -2.03 -16.67 2.32
CA ASN A 196 -2.85 -15.59 1.79
C ASN A 196 -3.25 -15.89 0.33
N GLU A 197 -2.31 -16.42 -0.46
CA GLU A 197 -2.60 -16.82 -1.83
C GLU A 197 -3.63 -17.96 -1.90
N ALA A 198 -3.47 -19.00 -1.08
CA ALA A 198 -4.44 -20.09 -1.03
C ALA A 198 -5.84 -19.61 -0.63
N TRP A 199 -5.94 -18.70 0.35
CA TRP A 199 -7.20 -18.05 0.73
C TRP A 199 -7.80 -17.25 -0.44
N PHE A 200 -6.98 -16.42 -1.10
CA PHE A 200 -7.41 -15.60 -2.22
C PHE A 200 -7.94 -16.46 -3.37
N GLN A 201 -7.21 -17.51 -3.75
CA GLN A 201 -7.60 -18.43 -4.82
C GLN A 201 -8.88 -19.21 -4.48
N CYS A 202 -9.02 -19.66 -3.23
CA CYS A 202 -10.24 -20.31 -2.77
C CYS A 202 -11.44 -19.37 -2.87
N ARG A 203 -11.29 -18.12 -2.41
CA ARG A 203 -12.34 -17.10 -2.50
C ARG A 203 -12.67 -16.74 -3.95
N HIS A 204 -11.66 -16.52 -4.78
CA HIS A 204 -11.81 -16.20 -6.20
C HIS A 204 -12.55 -17.34 -6.93
N GLY A 205 -12.22 -18.60 -6.66
CA GLY A 205 -12.90 -19.76 -7.24
C GLY A 205 -14.39 -19.85 -6.87
N MET A 206 -14.82 -19.23 -5.77
CA MET A 206 -16.25 -19.17 -5.42
C MET A 206 -17.06 -18.26 -6.35
N PHE A 207 -16.42 -17.35 -7.09
CA PHE A 207 -17.11 -16.42 -7.99
C PHE A 207 -17.71 -17.13 -9.20
N SER A 208 -17.13 -18.26 -9.60
CA SER A 208 -17.68 -19.11 -10.66
C SER A 208 -18.84 -20.01 -10.19
N THR A 209 -19.21 -19.95 -8.90
CA THR A 209 -20.30 -20.76 -8.35
C THR A 209 -21.57 -19.91 -8.19
N PRO A 210 -22.78 -20.50 -8.34
CA PRO A 210 -24.05 -19.78 -8.13
C PRO A 210 -24.23 -19.25 -6.69
N ASN A 211 -23.34 -19.62 -5.78
CA ASN A 211 -23.42 -19.34 -4.34
C ASN A 211 -22.42 -18.26 -3.92
N MET A 212 -22.05 -17.31 -4.79
CA MET A 212 -21.21 -16.20 -4.35
C MET A 212 -21.91 -15.46 -3.19
N ARG A 213 -21.26 -15.47 -2.03
CA ARG A 213 -21.76 -14.77 -0.84
C ARG A 213 -21.02 -13.46 -0.68
N THR A 214 -21.74 -12.36 -0.55
CA THR A 214 -21.17 -11.13 0.03
C THR A 214 -21.23 -11.21 1.55
N TYR A 215 -20.31 -10.52 2.22
CA TYR A 215 -20.27 -10.50 3.68
C TYR A 215 -20.16 -9.07 4.19
N THR A 216 -20.82 -8.78 5.31
CA THR A 216 -20.53 -7.56 6.08
C THR A 216 -19.15 -7.66 6.72
N ALA A 217 -18.55 -6.53 7.10
CA ALA A 217 -17.24 -6.51 7.77
C ALA A 217 -17.20 -7.42 9.02
N ALA A 218 -18.29 -7.48 9.79
CA ALA A 218 -18.40 -8.35 10.96
C ALA A 218 -18.47 -9.85 10.60
N ALA A 219 -19.19 -10.20 9.53
CA ALA A 219 -19.26 -11.57 9.03
C ALA A 219 -17.90 -12.02 8.48
N TRP A 220 -17.22 -11.14 7.75
CA TRP A 220 -15.86 -11.32 7.31
C TRP A 220 -14.88 -11.60 8.46
N GLY A 221 -14.97 -10.82 9.54
CA GLY A 221 -14.17 -11.04 10.74
C GLY A 221 -14.43 -12.39 11.40
N ARG A 222 -15.67 -12.91 11.35
CA ARG A 222 -15.99 -14.28 11.83
C ARG A 222 -15.38 -15.33 10.91
N GLU A 223 -15.57 -15.21 9.61
CA GLU A 223 -15.03 -16.13 8.60
C GLU A 223 -13.52 -16.32 8.75
N LEU A 224 -12.76 -15.23 8.88
CA LEU A 224 -11.30 -15.32 9.09
C LEU A 224 -10.91 -16.01 10.40
N ARG A 225 -11.70 -15.83 11.47
CA ARG A 225 -11.44 -16.49 12.77
C ARG A 225 -11.77 -17.98 12.75
N ASP A 226 -12.73 -18.37 11.94
CA ASP A 226 -13.12 -19.78 11.76
C ASP A 226 -12.09 -20.50 10.88
N GLN A 227 -11.56 -19.82 9.86
CA GLN A 227 -10.49 -20.33 8.99
C GLN A 227 -9.11 -20.31 9.66
N ALA A 228 -8.84 -19.34 10.55
CA ALA A 228 -7.70 -19.38 11.43
C ALA A 228 -7.88 -20.53 12.43
N GLY A 229 -7.36 -21.72 12.07
CA GLY A 229 -7.33 -22.88 12.96
C GLY A 229 -6.76 -22.53 14.34
N SER A 230 -6.97 -23.40 15.33
CA SER A 230 -6.61 -23.16 16.74
C SER A 230 -5.17 -22.69 16.98
N ARG A 231 -4.22 -23.03 16.09
CA ARG A 231 -2.82 -22.54 16.11
C ARG A 231 -2.66 -21.06 15.72
N ASN A 232 -3.47 -20.54 14.80
CA ASN A 232 -3.37 -19.16 14.31
C ASN A 232 -4.14 -18.15 15.18
N ARG A 233 -5.07 -18.60 16.03
CA ARG A 233 -5.83 -17.71 16.94
C ARG A 233 -4.95 -16.97 17.96
N ARG A 234 -3.71 -17.43 18.19
CA ARG A 234 -2.76 -16.81 19.13
C ARG A 234 -1.88 -15.73 18.50
N THR A 235 -1.95 -15.49 17.19
CA THR A 235 -1.07 -14.50 16.52
C THR A 235 -1.55 -13.06 16.68
N CYS A 236 -2.81 -12.81 17.07
CA CYS A 236 -3.29 -11.44 17.32
C CYS A 236 -2.68 -10.80 18.58
N THR A 237 -2.16 -11.58 19.53
CA THR A 237 -1.51 -11.12 20.76
C THR A 237 -0.13 -11.75 20.97
N GLY A 238 0.48 -12.27 19.89
CA GLY A 238 1.73 -13.03 19.95
C GLY A 238 2.67 -12.76 18.78
N ILE A 239 3.56 -13.71 18.49
CA ILE A 239 4.54 -13.62 17.40
C ILE A 239 3.82 -13.35 16.07
N GLY A 240 4.18 -12.25 15.41
CA GLY A 240 3.60 -11.80 14.14
C GLY A 240 2.52 -10.71 14.24
N SER A 241 2.07 -10.34 15.46
CA SER A 241 1.16 -9.19 15.63
C SER A 241 1.86 -7.85 15.39
N SER A 242 1.09 -6.79 15.14
CA SER A 242 1.64 -5.43 15.05
C SER A 242 2.28 -4.96 16.37
N GLU A 243 1.71 -5.34 17.52
CA GLU A 243 2.25 -5.03 18.85
C GLU A 243 3.60 -5.74 19.10
N HIS A 244 3.68 -7.02 18.69
CA HIS A 244 4.94 -7.75 18.74
C HIS A 244 5.97 -7.16 17.77
N GLY A 245 5.54 -6.76 16.56
CA GLY A 245 6.38 -6.04 15.61
C GLY A 245 6.92 -4.73 16.18
N GLN A 246 6.10 -3.95 16.91
CA GLN A 246 6.55 -2.74 17.59
C GLN A 246 7.58 -3.06 18.67
N THR A 247 7.37 -4.12 19.45
CA THR A 247 8.33 -4.59 20.47
C THR A 247 9.66 -4.97 19.83
N LEU A 248 9.64 -5.73 18.73
CA LEU A 248 10.83 -6.09 17.97
C LEU A 248 11.51 -4.86 17.38
N LEU A 249 10.75 -3.89 16.87
CA LEU A 249 11.28 -2.65 16.32
C LEU A 249 12.02 -1.84 17.39
N LEU A 250 11.46 -1.72 18.61
CA LEU A 250 12.11 -1.07 19.75
C LEU A 250 13.40 -1.79 20.19
N GLN A 251 13.45 -3.12 20.02
CA GLN A 251 14.64 -3.93 20.31
C GLN A 251 15.71 -3.85 19.21
N ASN A 252 15.34 -3.42 17.99
CA ASN A 252 16.21 -3.38 16.82
C ASN A 252 16.28 -1.94 16.28
N VAL A 253 17.10 -1.09 16.93
CA VAL A 253 17.27 0.33 16.55
C VAL A 253 17.63 0.52 15.08
N GLU A 254 18.33 -0.45 14.47
CA GLU A 254 18.64 -0.43 13.03
C GLU A 254 17.38 -0.43 12.16
N ALA A 255 16.31 -1.14 12.53
CA ALA A 255 15.07 -1.17 11.76
C ALA A 255 14.38 0.20 11.68
N LEU A 256 14.58 1.07 12.68
CA LEU A 256 14.08 2.44 12.66
C LEU A 256 14.71 3.26 11.52
N SER A 257 15.93 2.91 11.08
CA SER A 257 16.57 3.57 9.94
C SER A 257 15.85 3.29 8.61
N PHE A 258 15.04 2.23 8.54
CA PHE A 258 14.24 1.88 7.37
C PHE A 258 12.82 2.43 7.41
N ALA A 259 12.47 3.22 8.43
CA ALA A 259 11.19 3.93 8.44
C ALA A 259 11.04 4.82 7.19
N ILE A 260 12.17 5.35 6.70
CA ILE A 260 12.27 6.14 5.48
C ILE A 260 13.42 5.61 4.62
N ILE A 261 13.10 5.02 3.46
CA ILE A 261 14.11 4.65 2.46
C ILE A 261 14.16 5.76 1.41
N ARG A 262 15.36 6.28 1.19
CA ARG A 262 15.58 7.30 0.18
C ARG A 262 15.92 6.67 -1.17
N MET A 263 15.24 7.12 -2.22
CA MET A 263 15.43 6.59 -3.56
C MET A 263 16.56 7.29 -4.34
N SER A 264 16.79 8.60 -4.15
CA SER A 264 17.95 9.34 -4.69
C SER A 264 18.14 10.74 -4.05
N GLY A 265 19.34 11.33 -4.15
CA GLY A 265 19.70 12.72 -3.75
C GLY A 265 20.56 12.89 -2.48
N PRO A 266 21.06 14.12 -2.17
CA PRO A 266 21.90 14.43 -0.99
C PRO A 266 21.07 14.52 0.31
N PRO A 267 21.53 14.00 1.47
CA PRO A 267 20.77 13.83 2.74
C PRO A 267 19.82 14.99 3.04
N PRO A 268 18.56 14.75 3.49
CA PRO A 268 17.71 15.85 3.93
C PRO A 268 18.50 16.65 4.97
N VAL A 269 18.58 17.96 4.80
CA VAL A 269 19.29 18.83 5.74
C VAL A 269 18.56 18.69 7.06
N GLN A 270 19.14 17.94 8.01
CA GLN A 270 18.65 17.95 9.36
C GLN A 270 18.68 19.40 9.82
N PRO A 271 17.56 19.96 10.32
CA PRO A 271 17.63 21.27 10.96
C PRO A 271 18.71 21.16 12.04
N PRO A 272 19.62 22.15 12.14
CA PRO A 272 20.60 22.14 13.22
C PRO A 272 19.85 21.90 14.52
N PRO A 273 20.38 21.06 15.43
CA PRO A 273 19.73 20.82 16.71
C PRO A 273 19.42 22.19 17.28
N THR A 274 18.14 22.46 17.52
CA THR A 274 17.71 23.73 18.09
C THR A 274 18.52 23.86 19.37
N SER A 275 19.50 24.75 19.36
CA SER A 275 20.26 25.09 20.54
C SER A 275 19.20 25.51 21.53
N THR A 276 18.92 24.64 22.50
CA THR A 276 18.17 25.05 23.66
C THR A 276 19.11 26.05 24.30
N ASP A 277 18.90 27.33 24.03
CA ASP A 277 19.58 28.41 24.71
C ASP A 277 19.27 28.19 26.19
N THR A 278 20.23 27.57 26.86
CA THR A 278 20.39 27.63 28.30
C THR A 278 20.57 29.11 28.61
N GLN A 279 19.46 29.79 28.91
CA GLN A 279 19.51 31.03 29.67
C GLN A 279 20.05 30.67 31.05
N ASP A 280 21.38 30.67 31.15
CA ASP A 280 22.09 30.98 32.38
C ASP A 280 21.72 32.42 32.76
N GLN A 281 20.70 32.56 33.61
CA GLN A 281 20.66 33.68 34.54
C GLN A 281 21.11 33.21 35.91
N PRO A 282 22.34 33.56 36.31
CA PRO A 282 22.65 33.84 37.69
C PRO A 282 22.99 35.32 37.84
N GLY A 283 22.29 35.99 38.75
CA GLY A 283 22.96 36.94 39.64
C GLY A 283 22.45 38.37 39.64
N SER A 284 21.74 38.64 40.74
CA SER A 284 21.78 39.85 41.60
C SER A 284 20.99 41.08 41.16
#